data_AF-A0A8T5T7Z8-F1
#
_entry.id   AF-A0A8T5T7Z8-F1
#
_cell.length_a   1.000
_cell.length_b   1.000
_cell.length_c   1.000
_cell.angle_alpha   90.00
_cell.angle_beta   90.00
_cell.angle_gamma   90.00
#
_symmetry.space_group_name_H-M   'P 1'
#
loop_
_entity.id
_entity.type
_entity.pdbx_description
1 polymer ?
#
loop_
_entity_poly.entity_id
_entity_poly.type
_entity_poly.pdbx_seq_one_letter_code
_entity_poly.pdbx_strand_id
1 'polypeptide(L)'
;MSSKLEHNQIIYVCNTCSKKRIVLFPAGMEIRVDSTGLSEFVDIHTCKDDKLTALILFVDAQYAVRSQVPISSEEATTSSPDNFASIPVPVPRKSGLSKIKITPPENFKASVINELIVKDKLRQLQYSLESKKTIEERDIMIDSQFCFVHIYANVSNRTDLVQAKRWFKEIANSLEQTIHIKDEIFTLLLTYLEEKLKKDSYIREFKELEILLNSPVTVPISTQKSIKDFSDRWVSIESKLTLGDYNEYHKIILACLDNKQITLLEIFSIMKSHMKLSYFLSAVHDLFSNAFIKLEKPQFFGISDFE
;
A
#
# COMPACT_ATOMS: atom_id res chain seq x y z
N MET A 1 -10.85 -35.39 18.51
CA MET A 1 -11.05 -34.29 19.48
C MET A 1 -10.68 -32.99 18.78
N SER A 2 -11.68 -32.20 18.40
CA SER A 2 -11.49 -30.94 17.65
C SER A 2 -11.13 -29.84 18.64
N SER A 3 -9.89 -29.37 18.63
CA SER A 3 -9.50 -28.16 19.35
C SER A 3 -10.16 -26.99 18.65
N LYS A 4 -11.24 -26.45 19.25
CA LYS A 4 -11.77 -25.14 18.88
C LYS A 4 -10.61 -24.15 18.95
N LEU A 5 -10.16 -23.66 17.80
CA LEU A 5 -9.36 -22.44 17.73
C LEU A 5 -10.24 -21.34 18.30
N GLU A 6 -10.04 -21.01 19.58
CA GLU A 6 -10.57 -19.79 20.17
C GLU A 6 -9.93 -18.64 19.40
N HIS A 7 -10.67 -18.08 18.45
CA HIS A 7 -10.20 -16.92 17.71
C HIS A 7 -10.22 -15.75 18.69
N ASN A 8 -9.03 -15.21 18.98
CA ASN A 8 -8.85 -13.97 19.70
C ASN A 8 -9.59 -12.86 18.92
N GLN A 9 -10.76 -12.45 19.39
CA GLN A 9 -11.60 -11.44 18.75
C GLN A 9 -11.94 -10.34 19.74
N ILE A 10 -11.97 -9.10 19.29
CA ILE A 10 -12.55 -7.99 20.05
C ILE A 10 -13.98 -7.80 19.58
N ILE A 11 -14.90 -7.90 20.51
CA ILE A 11 -16.31 -7.61 20.26
C ILE A 11 -16.66 -6.30 20.94
N TYR A 12 -17.27 -5.38 20.20
CA TYR A 12 -17.68 -4.10 20.76
C TYR A 12 -18.92 -3.54 20.09
N VAL A 13 -19.54 -2.53 20.70
CA VAL A 13 -20.66 -1.79 20.12
C VAL A 13 -20.17 -0.41 19.74
N CYS A 14 -20.22 -0.06 18.45
CA CYS A 14 -19.78 1.23 17.96
C CYS A 14 -20.56 2.36 18.63
N ASN A 15 -19.87 3.29 19.28
CA ASN A 15 -20.51 4.43 19.95
C ASN A 15 -21.19 5.41 18.98
N THR A 16 -20.84 5.39 17.70
CA THR A 16 -21.44 6.26 16.67
C THR A 16 -22.71 5.66 16.05
N CYS A 17 -22.71 4.39 15.63
CA CYS A 17 -23.87 3.76 14.97
C CYS A 17 -24.61 2.71 15.81
N SER A 18 -24.16 2.44 17.03
CA SER A 18 -24.74 1.43 17.93
C SER A 18 -24.77 -0.01 17.36
N LYS A 19 -24.08 -0.28 16.24
CA LYS A 19 -23.96 -1.62 15.67
C LYS A 19 -22.86 -2.41 16.40
N LYS A 20 -23.12 -3.69 16.64
CA LYS A 20 -22.12 -4.64 17.14
C LYS A 20 -21.07 -4.88 16.05
N ARG A 21 -19.80 -4.86 16.43
CA ARG A 21 -18.62 -5.01 15.57
C ARG A 21 -17.71 -6.08 16.13
N ILE A 22 -16.94 -6.70 15.24
CA ILE A 22 -15.98 -7.76 15.56
C ILE A 22 -14.68 -7.42 14.84
N VAL A 23 -13.60 -7.25 15.60
CA VAL A 23 -12.23 -7.12 15.08
C VAL A 23 -11.53 -8.46 15.30
N LEU A 24 -11.04 -9.06 14.21
CA LEU A 24 -10.42 -10.38 14.22
C LEU A 24 -8.90 -10.27 14.25
N PHE A 25 -8.25 -11.09 15.07
CA PHE A 25 -6.81 -11.19 15.08
C PHE A 25 -6.31 -12.45 14.34
N PRO A 26 -5.12 -12.39 13.73
CA PRO A 26 -4.41 -13.57 13.29
C PRO A 26 -4.23 -14.57 14.44
N ALA A 27 -4.34 -15.86 14.14
CA ALA A 27 -4.05 -16.92 15.10
C ALA A 27 -2.62 -16.76 15.64
N GLY A 28 -2.48 -16.74 16.97
CA GLY A 28 -1.18 -16.56 17.65
C GLY A 28 -0.78 -15.11 17.90
N MET A 29 -1.60 -14.11 17.55
CA MET A 29 -1.36 -12.73 17.96
C MET A 29 -1.71 -12.55 19.45
N GLU A 30 -0.71 -12.22 20.26
CA GLU A 30 -0.88 -11.82 21.66
C GLU A 30 -1.11 -10.31 21.75
N ILE A 31 -2.17 -9.89 22.46
CA ILE A 31 -2.37 -8.48 22.79
C ILE A 31 -1.35 -8.11 23.88
N ARG A 32 -0.41 -7.25 23.51
CA ARG A 32 0.52 -6.65 24.47
C ARG A 32 -0.03 -5.33 24.94
N VAL A 33 -0.54 -5.35 26.17
CA VAL A 33 -0.98 -4.13 26.84
C VAL A 33 0.21 -3.30 27.31
N ASP A 34 0.05 -1.99 27.27
CA ASP A 34 1.03 -1.04 27.78
C ASP A 34 1.02 -0.99 29.32
N SER A 35 1.77 -0.03 29.90
CA SER A 35 1.80 0.18 31.36
C SER A 35 0.44 0.53 31.97
N THR A 36 -0.56 0.91 31.18
CA THR A 36 -1.92 1.20 31.62
C THR A 36 -2.84 -0.02 31.54
N GLY A 37 -2.35 -1.13 31.01
CA GLY A 37 -3.15 -2.34 30.82
C GLY A 37 -4.03 -2.28 29.57
N LEU A 38 -3.72 -1.40 28.61
CA LEU A 38 -4.46 -1.23 27.36
C LEU A 38 -3.57 -1.38 26.12
N SER A 39 -4.18 -1.77 25.01
CA SER A 39 -3.61 -1.81 23.67
C SER A 39 -4.51 -1.03 22.72
N GLU A 40 -3.91 -0.36 21.75
CA GLU A 40 -4.63 0.43 20.76
C GLU A 40 -4.82 -0.37 19.47
N PHE A 41 -6.06 -0.38 18.97
CA PHE A 41 -6.42 -0.95 17.68
C PHE A 41 -7.24 0.05 16.88
N VAL A 42 -7.17 -0.02 15.55
CA VAL A 42 -7.98 0.83 14.67
C VAL A 42 -8.99 -0.03 13.95
N ASP A 43 -10.27 0.31 14.10
CA ASP A 43 -11.35 -0.27 13.31
C ASP A 43 -11.86 0.74 12.29
N ILE A 44 -11.89 0.34 11.01
CA ILE A 44 -12.39 1.17 9.90
C ILE A 44 -13.63 0.48 9.34
N HIS A 45 -14.76 1.15 9.44
CA HIS A 45 -16.04 0.57 9.00
C HIS A 45 -17.02 1.61 8.49
N THR A 46 -17.97 1.14 7.68
CA THR A 46 -19.12 1.95 7.25
C THR A 46 -20.09 2.12 8.42
N CYS A 47 -20.29 3.37 8.84
CA CYS A 47 -21.03 3.75 10.04
C CYS A 47 -22.45 4.24 9.69
N LYS A 48 -23.02 5.18 10.46
CA LYS A 48 -24.32 5.79 10.15
C LYS A 48 -24.22 6.60 8.86
N ASP A 49 -25.29 6.60 8.07
CA ASP A 49 -25.40 7.32 6.78
C ASP A 49 -24.39 6.87 5.72
N ASP A 50 -23.99 5.59 5.76
CA ASP A 50 -23.01 4.96 4.87
C ASP A 50 -21.64 5.66 4.81
N LYS A 51 -21.31 6.46 5.83
CA LYS A 51 -20.01 7.12 5.96
C LYS A 51 -18.97 6.18 6.54
N LEU A 52 -17.82 6.06 5.87
CA LEU A 52 -16.66 5.35 6.39
C LEU A 52 -16.11 6.11 7.60
N THR A 53 -15.97 5.44 8.74
CA THR A 53 -15.48 5.98 10.01
C THR A 53 -14.32 5.13 10.50
N ALA A 54 -13.29 5.78 11.05
CA ALA A 54 -12.22 5.11 11.77
C ALA A 54 -12.34 5.37 13.27
N LEU A 55 -12.29 4.32 14.08
CA LEU A 55 -12.29 4.39 15.54
C LEU A 55 -10.98 3.82 16.09
N ILE A 56 -10.36 4.53 17.03
CA ILE A 56 -9.33 3.95 17.90
C ILE A 56 -10.05 3.25 19.05
N LEU A 57 -9.78 1.95 19.19
CA LEU A 57 -10.27 1.08 20.24
C LEU A 57 -9.17 0.91 21.28
N PHE A 58 -9.48 1.21 22.54
CA PHE A 58 -8.59 0.90 23.66
C PHE A 58 -9.06 -0.40 24.31
N VAL A 59 -8.22 -1.42 24.21
CA VAL A 59 -8.58 -2.81 24.49
C VAL A 59 -7.69 -3.34 25.60
N ASP A 60 -8.27 -4.00 26.59
CA ASP A 60 -7.49 -4.61 27.67
C ASP A 60 -6.97 -6.02 27.33
N ALA A 61 -6.22 -6.61 28.27
CA ALA A 61 -5.69 -7.96 28.14
C ALA A 61 -6.78 -9.06 28.05
N GLN A 62 -8.05 -8.72 28.36
CA GLN A 62 -9.21 -9.61 28.27
C GLN A 62 -10.01 -9.40 26.98
N TYR A 63 -9.45 -8.67 26.00
CA TYR A 63 -10.09 -8.35 24.72
C TYR A 63 -11.34 -7.46 24.84
N ALA A 64 -11.54 -6.80 25.98
CA ALA A 64 -12.66 -5.89 26.18
C ALA A 64 -12.31 -4.46 25.75
N VAL A 65 -13.16 -3.86 24.92
CA VAL A 65 -13.04 -2.44 24.57
C VAL A 65 -13.46 -1.58 25.76
N ARG A 66 -12.51 -0.83 26.31
CA ARG A 66 -12.72 0.10 27.43
C ARG A 66 -13.14 1.49 26.96
N SER A 67 -12.65 1.93 25.80
CA SER A 67 -13.07 3.19 25.18
C SER A 67 -12.91 3.16 23.67
N GLN A 68 -13.64 4.06 23.00
CA GLN A 68 -13.68 4.21 21.55
C GLN A 68 -13.58 5.69 21.22
N VAL A 69 -12.61 6.07 20.39
CA VAL A 69 -12.41 7.46 19.99
C VAL A 69 -12.52 7.57 18.48
N PRO A 70 -13.48 8.33 17.94
CA PRO A 70 -13.54 8.59 16.52
C PRO A 70 -12.32 9.42 16.09
N ILE A 71 -11.67 8.98 15.02
CA ILE A 71 -10.64 9.77 14.36
C ILE A 71 -11.36 10.83 13.54
N SER A 72 -11.59 12.01 14.14
CA SER A 72 -12.10 13.17 13.40
C SER A 72 -11.07 13.63 12.39
N SER A 73 -11.46 13.77 11.13
CA SER A 73 -10.64 14.40 10.09
C SER A 73 -10.50 15.91 10.26
N GLU A 74 -11.21 16.53 11.21
CA GLU A 74 -11.38 18.00 11.29
C GLU A 74 -10.62 18.73 12.42
N GLU A 75 -9.90 18.06 13.34
CA GLU A 75 -9.30 18.75 14.49
C GLU A 75 -7.78 18.75 14.51
N ALA A 76 -7.20 19.59 13.66
CA ALA A 76 -5.87 20.16 13.83
C ALA A 76 -5.94 21.68 14.00
N THR A 77 -6.88 22.20 14.80
CA THR A 77 -6.89 23.61 15.18
C THR A 77 -7.70 23.81 16.46
N THR A 78 -7.09 24.54 17.41
CA THR A 78 -7.65 25.04 18.68
C THR A 78 -7.73 24.07 19.86
N SER A 79 -6.64 24.02 20.64
CA SER A 79 -6.73 23.78 22.07
C SER A 79 -6.06 24.94 22.81
N SER A 80 -6.89 25.83 23.36
CA SER A 80 -6.50 26.59 24.54
C SER A 80 -6.76 25.69 25.75
N PRO A 81 -5.77 25.46 26.63
CA PRO A 81 -5.91 24.57 27.76
C PRO A 81 -6.31 25.39 28.98
N ASP A 82 -7.51 25.18 29.52
CA ASP A 82 -7.73 25.47 30.94
C ASP A 82 -8.90 24.63 31.48
N ASN A 83 -8.60 23.93 32.57
CA ASN A 83 -9.50 23.17 33.45
C ASN A 83 -9.93 21.75 33.01
N PHE A 84 -8.96 20.84 32.96
CA PHE A 84 -9.18 19.46 33.42
C PHE A 84 -8.21 19.16 34.58
N ALA A 85 -8.70 19.36 35.80
CA ALA A 85 -7.96 19.02 37.02
C ALA A 85 -8.16 17.53 37.37
N SER A 86 -7.05 16.90 37.76
CA SER A 86 -6.95 15.75 38.68
C SER A 86 -7.43 14.35 38.24
N ILE A 87 -7.04 13.91 37.05
CA ILE A 87 -6.72 12.49 36.82
C ILE A 87 -5.38 12.47 36.09
N PRO A 88 -4.35 11.72 36.51
CA PRO A 88 -3.11 11.57 35.75
C PRO A 88 -3.39 10.66 34.54
N VAL A 89 -4.21 11.15 33.61
CA VAL A 89 -4.32 10.57 32.28
C VAL A 89 -3.00 10.94 31.58
N PRO A 90 -2.17 9.97 31.20
CA PRO A 90 -0.97 10.27 30.43
C PRO A 90 -1.39 11.05 29.18
N VAL A 91 -0.90 12.29 29.06
CA VAL A 91 -1.12 13.11 27.88
C VAL A 91 -0.55 12.33 26.70
N PRO A 92 -1.35 12.02 25.65
CA PRO A 92 -0.87 11.30 24.49
C PRO A 92 0.38 12.01 23.96
N ARG A 93 1.53 11.38 24.10
CA ARG A 93 2.74 11.89 23.46
C ARG A 93 2.51 11.70 21.98
N LYS A 94 2.53 12.79 21.20
CA LYS A 94 2.62 12.70 19.73
C LYS A 94 3.83 11.81 19.43
N SER A 95 3.62 10.53 19.14
CA SER A 95 4.66 9.67 18.63
C SER A 95 5.09 10.29 17.31
N GLY A 96 6.32 10.79 17.25
CA GLY A 96 6.88 11.24 15.98
C GLY A 96 6.86 10.07 15.00
N LEU A 97 6.66 10.36 13.71
CA LEU A 97 6.74 9.34 12.67
C LEU A 97 8.14 8.71 12.67
N SER A 98 8.20 7.38 12.61
CA SER A 98 9.47 6.66 12.48
C SER A 98 10.04 6.93 11.09
N LYS A 99 11.28 7.40 11.03
CA LYS A 99 11.91 7.83 9.77
C LYS A 99 12.65 6.68 9.11
N ILE A 100 12.37 6.44 7.84
CA ILE A 100 13.01 5.44 6.99
C ILE A 100 13.64 6.16 5.80
N LYS A 101 14.95 5.99 5.62
CA LYS A 101 15.66 6.58 4.47
C LYS A 101 15.46 5.70 3.25
N ILE A 102 14.97 6.27 2.16
CA ILE A 102 14.90 5.57 0.88
C ILE A 102 16.29 5.58 0.26
N THR A 103 16.83 4.39 -0.03
CA THR A 103 18.12 4.26 -0.71
C THR A 103 17.86 4.10 -2.20
N PRO A 104 18.22 5.09 -3.04
CA PRO A 104 18.03 4.99 -4.48
C PRO A 104 18.92 3.89 -5.07
N PRO A 105 18.49 3.21 -6.16
CA PRO A 105 19.34 2.23 -6.83
C PRO A 105 20.56 2.91 -7.49
N GLU A 106 21.61 2.13 -7.77
CA GLU A 106 22.88 2.65 -8.32
C GLU A 106 22.71 3.43 -9.64
N ASN A 107 21.71 3.07 -10.44
CA ASN A 107 21.41 3.71 -11.72
C ASN A 107 20.42 4.89 -11.61
N PHE A 108 20.02 5.27 -10.41
CA PHE A 108 19.12 6.40 -10.17
C PHE A 108 19.83 7.72 -10.46
N LYS A 109 19.33 8.44 -11.47
CA LYS A 109 19.98 9.67 -11.95
C LYS A 109 19.48 10.95 -11.29
N ALA A 110 18.46 10.88 -10.43
CA ALA A 110 17.76 12.05 -9.87
C ALA A 110 17.45 13.10 -10.94
N SER A 111 17.06 12.65 -12.15
CA SER A 111 16.82 13.56 -13.28
C SER A 111 15.43 14.20 -13.23
N VAL A 112 14.53 13.62 -12.43
CA VAL A 112 13.12 14.03 -12.34
C VAL A 112 12.73 14.27 -10.90
N ILE A 113 13.00 13.33 -10.00
CA ILE A 113 12.70 13.45 -8.57
C ILE A 113 14.01 13.70 -7.81
N ASN A 114 14.12 14.86 -7.17
CA ASN A 114 15.27 15.25 -6.36
C ASN A 114 15.03 14.94 -4.88
N GLU A 115 13.82 15.23 -4.39
CA GLU A 115 13.44 14.96 -3.01
C GLU A 115 12.08 14.31 -2.99
N LEU A 116 11.90 13.33 -2.12
CA LEU A 116 10.61 12.71 -1.89
C LEU A 116 10.46 12.41 -0.41
N ILE A 117 9.44 12.97 0.22
CA ILE A 117 9.04 12.67 1.59
C ILE A 117 7.62 12.15 1.58
N VAL A 118 7.43 10.92 2.05
CA VAL A 118 6.11 10.29 2.21
C VAL A 118 5.87 10.12 3.70
N LYS A 119 4.94 10.90 4.26
CA LYS A 119 4.49 10.76 5.65
C LYS A 119 3.24 9.89 5.67
N ASP A 120 3.33 8.76 6.33
CA ASP A 120 2.28 7.78 6.44
C ASP A 120 1.78 7.69 7.89
N LYS A 121 0.65 8.33 8.16
CA LYS A 121 0.07 8.38 9.50
C LYS A 121 -0.60 7.06 9.90
N LEU A 122 -1.08 6.26 8.95
CA LEU A 122 -1.69 4.96 9.26
C LEU A 122 -0.65 4.01 9.84
N ARG A 123 0.55 4.01 9.26
CA ARG A 123 1.64 3.12 9.66
C ARG A 123 2.65 3.78 10.61
N GLN A 124 2.47 5.06 10.93
CA GLN A 124 3.37 5.88 11.75
C GLN A 124 4.81 5.96 11.20
N LEU A 125 4.93 6.03 9.87
CA LEU A 125 6.22 6.04 9.15
C LEU A 125 6.41 7.34 8.36
N GLN A 126 7.66 7.71 8.16
CA GLN A 126 8.06 8.75 7.21
C GLN A 126 9.19 8.21 6.34
N TYR A 127 8.94 8.05 5.06
CA TYR A 127 9.95 7.70 4.07
C TYR A 127 10.57 8.97 3.50
N SER A 128 11.89 9.03 3.40
CA SER A 128 12.59 10.20 2.86
C SER A 128 13.71 9.81 1.90
N LEU A 129 13.63 10.31 0.67
CA LEU A 129 14.73 10.42 -0.29
C LEU A 129 15.32 11.82 -0.19
N GLU A 130 16.56 11.93 0.25
CA GLU A 130 17.33 13.17 0.25
C GLU A 130 18.37 13.10 -0.87
N SER A 131 18.14 13.79 -1.99
CA SER A 131 19.18 14.02 -3.02
C SER A 131 19.78 15.42 -2.88
N LYS A 132 20.94 15.62 -3.51
CA LYS A 132 21.58 16.95 -3.55
C LYS A 132 20.75 17.88 -4.42
N LYS A 133 20.33 19.01 -3.85
CA LYS A 133 19.57 20.06 -4.54
C LYS A 133 20.26 20.51 -5.82
N THR A 134 19.48 20.61 -6.88
CA THR A 134 19.83 21.22 -8.16
C THR A 134 19.13 22.57 -8.32
N ILE A 135 19.54 23.37 -9.30
CA ILE A 135 19.25 24.82 -9.36
C ILE A 135 17.84 25.11 -9.94
N GLU A 136 17.14 24.12 -10.48
CA GLU A 136 15.87 24.29 -11.19
C GLU A 136 14.79 23.29 -10.72
N GLU A 137 14.11 23.64 -9.63
CA GLU A 137 13.22 22.72 -8.91
C GLU A 137 11.82 23.31 -8.68
N ARG A 138 10.82 22.43 -8.55
CA ARG A 138 9.46 22.75 -8.13
C ARG A 138 9.02 21.85 -6.98
N ASP A 139 8.44 22.47 -5.97
CA ASP A 139 7.84 21.76 -4.86
C ASP A 139 6.39 21.35 -5.17
N ILE A 140 6.07 20.10 -4.87
CA ILE A 140 4.74 19.52 -4.96
C ILE A 140 4.35 19.00 -3.58
N MET A 141 3.20 19.43 -3.09
CA MET A 141 2.59 18.94 -1.87
C MET A 141 1.24 18.32 -2.21
N ILE A 142 1.05 17.06 -1.82
CA ILE A 142 -0.14 16.27 -2.12
C ILE A 142 -0.56 15.51 -0.88
N ASP A 143 -1.85 15.57 -0.58
CA ASP A 143 -2.49 14.75 0.43
C ASP A 143 -3.28 13.64 -0.25
N SER A 144 -3.33 12.46 0.37
CA SER A 144 -4.24 11.37 0.01
C SER A 144 -5.70 11.79 0.22
N GLN A 145 -6.65 10.96 -0.20
CA GLN A 145 -8.07 11.28 -0.12
C GLN A 145 -8.53 11.50 1.32
N PHE A 146 -8.05 10.69 2.27
CA PHE A 146 -8.38 10.80 3.69
C PHE A 146 -7.29 11.48 4.52
N CYS A 147 -6.32 12.12 3.87
CA CYS A 147 -5.25 12.90 4.52
C CYS A 147 -4.40 12.08 5.52
N PHE A 148 -4.32 10.76 5.36
CA PHE A 148 -3.41 9.93 6.15
C PHE A 148 -2.03 9.76 5.52
N VAL A 149 -1.93 9.91 4.21
CA VAL A 149 -0.66 9.88 3.48
C VAL A 149 -0.40 11.25 2.89
N HIS A 150 0.74 11.86 3.24
CA HIS A 150 1.18 13.13 2.71
C HIS A 150 2.46 12.94 1.91
N ILE A 151 2.48 13.45 0.69
CA ILE A 151 3.65 13.41 -0.18
C ILE A 151 4.13 14.84 -0.40
N TYR A 152 5.37 15.09 -0.01
CA TYR A 152 6.15 16.22 -0.49
C TYR A 152 7.16 15.70 -1.52
N ALA A 153 7.20 16.31 -2.69
CA ALA A 153 8.16 15.97 -3.72
C ALA A 153 8.78 17.24 -4.29
N ASN A 154 10.09 17.23 -4.46
CA ASN A 154 10.81 18.22 -5.22
C ASN A 154 11.18 17.61 -6.58
N VAL A 155 10.65 18.19 -7.66
CA VAL A 155 10.84 17.69 -9.02
C VAL A 155 11.52 18.70 -9.93
N SER A 156 12.13 18.23 -11.01
CA SER A 156 12.74 19.09 -12.03
C SER A 156 11.73 20.08 -12.64
N ASN A 157 12.16 21.31 -12.92
CA ASN A 157 11.38 22.30 -13.68
C ASN A 157 10.93 21.83 -15.07
N ARG A 158 11.60 20.81 -15.62
CA ARG A 158 11.28 20.22 -16.93
C ARG A 158 10.11 19.24 -16.89
N THR A 159 9.70 18.82 -15.70
CA THR A 159 8.59 17.88 -15.51
C THR A 159 7.26 18.62 -15.64
N ASP A 160 6.30 18.02 -16.35
CA ASP A 160 4.94 18.54 -16.42
C ASP A 160 4.31 18.51 -15.02
N LEU A 161 3.95 19.70 -14.52
CA LEU A 161 3.47 19.87 -13.16
C LEU A 161 2.09 19.23 -12.94
N VAL A 162 1.21 19.28 -13.95
CA VAL A 162 -0.14 18.72 -13.86
C VAL A 162 -0.04 17.20 -13.79
N GLN A 163 0.78 16.63 -14.65
CA GLN A 163 1.05 15.21 -14.67
C GLN A 163 1.71 14.73 -13.37
N ALA A 164 2.74 15.42 -12.88
CA ALA A 164 3.41 15.07 -11.63
C ALA A 164 2.45 15.09 -10.45
N LYS A 165 1.62 16.14 -10.31
CA LYS A 165 0.58 16.21 -9.27
C LYS A 165 -0.40 15.05 -9.37
N ARG A 166 -0.82 14.67 -10.58
CA ARG A 166 -1.70 13.52 -10.79
C ARG A 166 -1.05 12.22 -10.32
N TRP A 167 0.20 11.95 -10.70
CA TRP A 167 0.94 10.77 -10.26
C TRP A 167 1.08 10.71 -8.74
N PHE A 168 1.53 11.79 -8.10
CA PHE A 168 1.66 11.82 -6.65
C PHE A 168 0.32 11.69 -5.93
N LYS A 169 -0.78 12.19 -6.51
CA LYS A 169 -2.12 11.98 -5.97
C LYS A 169 -2.55 10.52 -6.02
N GLU A 170 -2.33 9.84 -7.14
CA GLU A 170 -2.63 8.42 -7.27
C GLU A 170 -1.77 7.55 -6.34
N ILE A 171 -0.50 7.90 -6.16
CA ILE A 171 0.38 7.22 -5.19
C ILE A 171 -0.15 7.43 -3.77
N ALA A 172 -0.43 8.66 -3.36
CA ALA A 172 -0.91 8.95 -2.01
C ALA A 172 -2.20 8.17 -1.70
N ASN A 173 -3.15 8.15 -2.65
CA ASN A 173 -4.39 7.39 -2.52
C ASN A 173 -4.14 5.87 -2.49
N SER A 174 -3.25 5.34 -3.32
CA SER A 174 -2.95 3.91 -3.39
C SER A 174 -2.23 3.41 -2.14
N LEU A 175 -1.29 4.19 -1.61
CA LEU A 175 -0.61 3.89 -0.34
C LEU A 175 -1.61 3.89 0.82
N GLU A 176 -2.55 4.83 0.85
CA GLU A 176 -3.60 4.90 1.86
C GLU A 176 -4.49 3.64 1.89
N GLN A 177 -4.67 2.98 0.75
CA GLN A 177 -5.42 1.72 0.63
C GLN A 177 -4.57 0.47 0.88
N THR A 178 -3.24 0.61 0.96
CA THR A 178 -2.32 -0.53 1.09
C THR A 178 -1.99 -0.81 2.55
N ILE A 179 -2.37 -2.01 3.00
CA ILE A 179 -2.17 -2.46 4.40
C ILE A 179 -0.70 -2.77 4.68
N HIS A 180 -0.04 -3.49 3.77
CA HIS A 180 1.33 -3.95 3.93
C HIS A 180 2.26 -3.31 2.90
N ILE A 181 3.21 -2.51 3.38
CA ILE A 181 4.23 -1.91 2.53
C ILE A 181 5.59 -2.35 3.04
N LYS A 182 6.38 -2.99 2.15
CA LYS A 182 7.79 -3.25 2.40
C LYS A 182 8.60 -2.04 1.94
N ASP A 183 9.64 -1.69 2.68
CA ASP A 183 10.48 -0.52 2.40
C ASP A 183 11.10 -0.55 0.99
N GLU A 184 11.40 -1.76 0.51
CA GLU A 184 11.91 -2.06 -0.83
C GLU A 184 11.04 -1.45 -1.96
N ILE A 185 9.73 -1.36 -1.73
CA ILE A 185 8.78 -0.83 -2.70
C ILE A 185 9.03 0.63 -2.98
N PHE A 186 9.50 1.42 -2.02
CA PHE A 186 9.80 2.83 -2.27
C PHE A 186 10.98 3.01 -3.23
N THR A 187 11.99 2.13 -3.16
CA THR A 187 13.12 2.13 -4.10
C THR A 187 12.65 1.79 -5.52
N LEU A 188 11.76 0.80 -5.66
CA LEU A 188 11.18 0.43 -6.96
C LEU A 188 10.23 1.52 -7.49
N LEU A 189 9.43 2.12 -6.61
CA LEU A 189 8.52 3.22 -6.93
C LEU A 189 9.30 4.42 -7.48
N LEU A 190 10.42 4.80 -6.87
CA LEU A 190 11.29 5.85 -7.40
C LEU A 190 11.77 5.52 -8.82
N THR A 191 12.26 4.30 -9.04
CA THR A 191 12.74 3.88 -10.36
C THR A 191 11.63 3.96 -11.41
N TYR A 192 10.44 3.52 -11.03
CA TYR A 192 9.27 3.54 -11.91
C TYR A 192 8.83 4.97 -12.23
N LEU A 193 8.76 5.87 -11.24
CA LEU A 193 8.38 7.27 -11.46
C LEU A 193 9.39 8.04 -12.31
N GLU A 194 10.68 7.74 -12.16
CA GLU A 194 11.75 8.37 -12.94
C GLU A 194 11.61 8.14 -14.45
N GLU A 195 10.98 7.04 -14.84
CA GLU A 195 10.68 6.73 -16.23
C GLU A 195 9.32 7.31 -16.66
N LYS A 196 8.30 7.20 -15.80
CA LYS A 196 6.92 7.57 -16.12
C LYS A 196 6.68 9.08 -16.12
N LEU A 197 7.36 9.86 -15.29
CA LEU A 197 7.26 11.32 -15.27
C LEU A 197 8.00 12.01 -16.43
N LYS A 198 8.67 11.25 -17.31
CA LYS A 198 9.33 11.78 -18.53
C LYS A 198 8.46 11.73 -19.77
N LYS A 199 7.32 11.03 -19.72
CA LYS A 199 6.47 10.72 -20.86
C LYS A 199 5.02 11.01 -20.48
N ASP A 200 4.18 11.31 -21.46
CA ASP A 200 2.74 11.45 -21.22
C ASP A 200 2.14 10.17 -20.63
N SER A 201 1.26 10.34 -19.65
CA SER A 201 0.77 9.23 -18.83
C SER A 201 -0.54 8.66 -19.35
N TYR A 202 -0.69 7.35 -19.28
CA TYR A 202 -1.89 6.62 -19.70
C TYR A 202 -2.57 5.92 -18.52
N ILE A 203 -3.88 5.68 -18.62
CA ILE A 203 -4.69 4.99 -17.58
C ILE A 203 -4.05 3.64 -17.17
N ARG A 204 -3.48 2.92 -18.14
CA ARG A 204 -2.73 1.67 -17.94
C ARG A 204 -1.67 1.76 -16.85
N GLU A 205 -0.99 2.89 -16.75
CA GLU A 205 0.18 3.04 -15.88
C GLU A 205 -0.18 3.17 -14.40
N PHE A 206 -1.42 3.57 -14.10
CA PHE A 206 -1.95 3.54 -12.73
C PHE A 206 -2.30 2.12 -12.29
N LYS A 207 -2.67 1.23 -13.23
CA LYS A 207 -2.81 -0.20 -12.93
C LYS A 207 -1.46 -0.87 -12.70
N GLU A 208 -0.45 -0.51 -13.48
CA GLU A 208 0.94 -0.92 -13.23
C GLU A 208 1.43 -0.44 -11.85
N LEU A 209 1.09 0.78 -11.42
CA LEU A 209 1.37 1.29 -10.07
C LEU A 209 0.68 0.46 -8.99
N GLU A 210 -0.60 0.13 -9.17
CA GLU A 210 -1.34 -0.73 -8.24
C GLU A 210 -0.67 -2.10 -8.11
N ILE A 211 -0.27 -2.71 -9.23
CA ILE A 211 0.47 -3.97 -9.27
C ILE A 211 1.79 -3.85 -8.50
N LEU A 212 2.56 -2.77 -8.71
CA LEU A 212 3.82 -2.53 -8.00
C LEU A 212 3.62 -2.45 -6.49
N LEU A 213 2.68 -1.62 -6.03
CA LEU A 213 2.45 -1.40 -4.60
C LEU A 213 1.94 -2.67 -3.88
N ASN A 214 1.20 -3.52 -4.59
CA ASN A 214 0.70 -4.79 -4.06
C ASN A 214 1.65 -5.98 -4.32
N SER A 215 2.75 -5.78 -5.04
CA SER A 215 3.68 -6.87 -5.40
C SER A 215 4.31 -7.64 -4.23
N PRO A 216 4.51 -7.07 -3.00
CA PRO A 216 5.04 -7.82 -1.87
C PRO A 216 4.09 -8.88 -1.30
N VAL A 217 2.80 -8.77 -1.61
CA VAL A 217 1.76 -9.65 -1.07
C VAL A 217 1.05 -10.43 -2.17
N THR A 218 1.05 -9.94 -3.41
CA THR A 218 0.36 -10.58 -4.53
C THR A 218 1.10 -11.83 -4.99
N VAL A 219 0.42 -12.97 -5.05
CA VAL A 219 0.89 -14.24 -5.61
C VAL A 219 0.34 -14.40 -7.02
N PRO A 220 1.17 -14.31 -8.06
CA PRO A 220 0.73 -14.54 -9.44
C PRO A 220 0.69 -16.04 -9.74
N ILE A 221 -0.40 -16.49 -10.37
CA ILE A 221 -0.64 -17.90 -10.69
C ILE A 221 -0.95 -18.04 -12.18
N SER A 222 -0.30 -18.99 -12.83
CA SER A 222 -0.63 -19.45 -14.18
C SER A 222 -0.88 -20.96 -14.16
N THR A 223 -1.51 -21.47 -15.21
CA THR A 223 -1.77 -22.91 -15.41
C THR A 223 -1.14 -23.38 -16.72
N GLN A 224 -0.98 -24.69 -16.88
CA GLN A 224 -0.56 -25.26 -18.18
C GLN A 224 -1.48 -24.84 -19.32
N LYS A 225 -2.79 -24.74 -19.05
CA LYS A 225 -3.76 -24.22 -20.02
C LYS A 225 -3.45 -22.77 -20.38
N SER A 226 -3.21 -21.91 -19.40
CA SER A 226 -2.87 -20.50 -19.63
C SER A 226 -1.60 -20.33 -20.46
N ILE A 227 -0.58 -21.18 -20.24
CA ILE A 227 0.65 -21.19 -21.05
C ILE A 227 0.36 -21.57 -22.49
N LYS A 228 -0.42 -22.63 -22.69
CA LYS A 228 -0.82 -23.05 -24.04
C LYS A 228 -1.63 -21.96 -24.74
N ASP A 229 -2.63 -21.39 -24.05
CA ASP A 229 -3.47 -20.32 -24.56
C ASP A 229 -2.63 -19.08 -24.93
N PHE A 230 -1.61 -18.75 -24.13
CA PHE A 230 -0.66 -17.68 -24.44
C PHE A 230 0.14 -18.00 -25.72
N SER A 231 0.74 -19.19 -25.83
CA SER A 231 1.49 -19.60 -27.02
C SER A 231 0.66 -19.53 -28.30
N ASP A 232 -0.63 -19.87 -28.22
CA ASP A 232 -1.53 -19.86 -29.38
C ASP A 232 -2.03 -18.44 -29.72
N ARG A 233 -2.04 -17.51 -28.76
CA ARG A 233 -2.76 -16.23 -28.89
C ARG A 233 -1.94 -14.97 -28.61
N TRP A 234 -0.65 -15.07 -28.28
CA TRP A 234 0.14 -13.91 -27.82
C TRP A 234 0.16 -12.74 -28.81
N VAL A 235 0.08 -13.01 -30.12
CA VAL A 235 0.02 -11.98 -31.18
C VAL A 235 -1.22 -11.08 -31.05
N SER A 236 -2.28 -11.57 -30.39
CA SER A 236 -3.52 -10.82 -30.14
C SER A 236 -3.47 -9.91 -28.90
N ILE A 237 -2.45 -10.04 -28.04
CA ILE A 237 -2.31 -9.26 -26.81
C ILE A 237 -2.00 -7.80 -27.15
N GLU A 238 -1.03 -7.58 -28.02
CA GLU A 238 -0.71 -6.27 -28.55
C GLU A 238 -0.05 -6.44 -29.92
N SER A 239 -0.60 -5.75 -30.94
CA SER A 239 -0.21 -5.92 -32.35
C SER A 239 1.24 -5.54 -32.67
N LYS A 240 1.98 -5.03 -31.66
CA LYS A 240 3.37 -4.58 -31.76
C LYS A 240 4.36 -5.48 -31.03
N LEU A 241 3.91 -6.56 -30.38
CA LEU A 241 4.84 -7.46 -29.68
C LEU A 241 5.77 -8.16 -30.67
N THR A 242 7.06 -8.14 -30.37
CA THR A 242 8.11 -8.81 -31.10
C THR A 242 8.30 -10.24 -30.59
N LEU A 243 9.06 -11.07 -31.33
CA LEU A 243 9.47 -12.39 -30.85
C LEU A 243 10.31 -12.31 -29.55
N GLY A 244 11.04 -11.21 -29.35
CA GLY A 244 11.74 -10.94 -28.09
C GLY A 244 10.75 -10.78 -26.93
N ASP A 245 9.67 -10.04 -27.16
CA ASP A 245 8.63 -9.83 -26.15
C ASP A 245 7.90 -11.13 -25.81
N TYR A 246 7.63 -11.98 -26.81
CA TYR A 246 7.09 -13.31 -26.57
C TYR A 246 7.94 -14.10 -25.57
N ASN A 247 9.26 -14.15 -25.77
CA ASN A 247 10.15 -14.91 -24.88
C ASN A 247 10.14 -14.37 -23.45
N GLU A 248 10.07 -13.06 -23.29
CA GLU A 248 10.04 -12.43 -21.97
C GLU A 248 8.70 -12.64 -21.26
N TYR A 249 7.57 -12.48 -21.95
CA TYR A 249 6.24 -12.80 -21.41
C TYR A 249 6.14 -14.29 -21.06
N HIS A 250 6.70 -15.16 -21.91
CA HIS A 250 6.72 -16.61 -21.69
C HIS A 250 7.54 -16.98 -20.44
N LYS A 251 8.65 -16.28 -20.15
CA LYS A 251 9.40 -16.47 -18.89
C LYS A 251 8.57 -16.07 -17.67
N ILE A 252 7.85 -14.94 -17.73
CA ILE A 252 6.98 -14.48 -16.63
C ILE A 252 5.89 -15.52 -16.37
N ILE A 253 5.14 -15.93 -17.39
CA ILE A 253 4.03 -16.88 -17.21
C ILE A 253 4.51 -18.24 -16.69
N LEU A 254 5.70 -18.71 -17.12
CA LEU A 254 6.32 -19.93 -16.59
C LEU A 254 6.74 -19.78 -15.12
N ALA A 255 7.28 -18.63 -14.72
CA ALA A 255 7.61 -18.36 -13.32
C ALA A 255 6.36 -18.36 -12.41
N CYS A 256 5.18 -18.14 -12.98
CA CYS A 256 3.90 -18.19 -12.28
C CYS A 256 3.24 -19.59 -12.29
N LEU A 257 3.78 -20.59 -13.00
CA LEU A 257 3.13 -21.89 -13.19
C LEU A 257 2.94 -22.63 -11.86
N ASP A 258 1.68 -22.90 -11.53
CA ASP A 258 1.27 -23.57 -10.29
C ASP A 258 1.88 -22.92 -9.02
N ASN A 259 2.23 -21.64 -9.11
CA ASN A 259 2.83 -20.89 -8.02
C ASN A 259 1.82 -20.68 -6.89
N LYS A 260 2.23 -20.95 -5.65
CA LYS A 260 1.38 -20.84 -4.45
C LYS A 260 1.98 -19.97 -3.36
N GLN A 261 3.23 -19.54 -3.51
CA GLN A 261 4.00 -18.95 -2.41
C GLN A 261 4.84 -17.76 -2.85
N ILE A 262 5.36 -17.78 -4.08
CA ILE A 262 6.27 -16.76 -4.55
C ILE A 262 5.46 -15.52 -4.91
N THR A 263 5.78 -14.40 -4.28
CA THR A 263 5.15 -13.12 -4.53
C THR A 263 5.64 -12.51 -5.84
N LEU A 264 4.88 -11.57 -6.38
CA LEU A 264 5.24 -10.89 -7.62
C LEU A 264 6.57 -10.12 -7.48
N LEU A 265 6.84 -9.55 -6.31
CA LEU A 265 8.12 -8.89 -6.01
C LEU A 265 9.31 -9.87 -6.05
N GLU A 266 9.12 -11.09 -5.58
CA GLU A 266 10.15 -12.14 -5.62
C GLU A 266 10.38 -12.64 -7.05
N ILE A 267 9.31 -12.80 -7.84
CA ILE A 267 9.45 -13.10 -9.28
C ILE A 267 10.24 -11.99 -9.97
N PHE A 268 9.90 -10.71 -9.74
CA PHE A 268 10.68 -9.60 -10.29
C PHE A 268 12.14 -9.66 -9.86
N SER A 269 12.41 -9.99 -8.60
CA SER A 269 13.77 -10.09 -8.07
C SER A 269 14.61 -11.17 -8.76
N ILE A 270 13.98 -12.26 -9.22
CA ILE A 270 14.61 -13.30 -10.04
C ILE A 270 14.85 -12.80 -11.47
N MET A 271 13.93 -12.00 -12.02
CA MET A 271 13.96 -11.55 -13.42
C MET A 271 14.74 -10.25 -13.66
N LYS A 272 15.05 -9.48 -12.61
CA LYS A 272 15.62 -8.12 -12.72
C LYS A 272 16.96 -8.03 -13.46
N SER A 273 17.72 -9.13 -13.56
CA SER A 273 18.96 -9.19 -14.34
C SER A 273 18.71 -9.17 -15.85
N HIS A 274 17.51 -9.52 -16.28
CA HIS A 274 17.14 -9.66 -17.69
C HIS A 274 16.08 -8.64 -18.12
N MET A 275 15.39 -8.01 -17.18
CA MET A 275 14.20 -7.21 -17.46
C MET A 275 14.13 -5.94 -16.60
N LYS A 276 13.79 -4.82 -17.24
CA LYS A 276 13.52 -3.56 -16.54
C LYS A 276 12.18 -3.62 -15.80
N LEU A 277 12.09 -2.93 -14.66
CA LEU A 277 10.87 -2.88 -13.84
C LEU A 277 9.63 -2.43 -14.63
N SER A 278 9.72 -1.35 -15.42
CA SER A 278 8.59 -0.85 -16.20
C SER A 278 8.09 -1.85 -17.23
N TYR A 279 9.00 -2.55 -17.90
CA TYR A 279 8.65 -3.61 -18.84
C TYR A 279 8.02 -4.79 -18.11
N PHE A 280 8.56 -5.21 -16.97
CA PHE A 280 7.98 -6.28 -16.15
C PHE A 280 6.55 -5.96 -15.73
N LEU A 281 6.29 -4.78 -15.17
CA LEU A 281 4.95 -4.35 -14.76
C LEU A 281 3.99 -4.28 -15.95
N SER A 282 4.46 -3.76 -17.08
CA SER A 282 3.72 -3.70 -18.35
C SER A 282 3.29 -5.09 -18.82
N ALA A 283 4.21 -6.05 -18.80
CA ALA A 283 3.95 -7.43 -19.21
C ALA A 283 3.02 -8.18 -18.24
N VAL A 284 3.22 -8.01 -16.93
CA VAL A 284 2.33 -8.57 -15.90
C VAL A 284 0.91 -8.02 -16.06
N HIS A 285 0.76 -6.72 -16.29
CA HIS A 285 -0.53 -6.09 -16.54
C HIS A 285 -1.25 -6.72 -17.74
N ASP A 286 -0.54 -6.95 -18.84
CA ASP A 286 -1.13 -7.53 -20.06
C ASP A 286 -1.52 -8.99 -19.86
N LEU A 287 -0.63 -9.78 -19.24
CA LEU A 287 -0.89 -11.18 -18.92
C LEU A 287 -2.10 -11.30 -17.99
N PHE A 288 -2.22 -10.41 -17.00
CA PHE A 288 -3.37 -10.38 -16.09
C PHE A 288 -4.65 -9.96 -16.81
N SER A 289 -4.61 -8.88 -17.59
CA SER A 289 -5.77 -8.35 -18.31
C SER A 289 -6.35 -9.33 -19.33
N ASN A 290 -5.50 -10.21 -19.89
CA ASN A 290 -5.91 -11.25 -20.82
C ASN A 290 -6.13 -12.62 -20.15
N ALA A 291 -6.16 -12.67 -18.81
CA ALA A 291 -6.40 -13.88 -18.02
C ALA A 291 -5.39 -15.02 -18.24
N PHE A 292 -4.16 -14.71 -18.67
CA PHE A 292 -3.06 -15.67 -18.74
C PHE A 292 -2.40 -15.89 -17.37
N ILE A 293 -2.50 -14.90 -16.48
CA ILE A 293 -2.17 -15.06 -15.06
C ILE A 293 -3.33 -14.54 -14.21
N LYS A 294 -3.50 -15.12 -13.03
CA LYS A 294 -4.34 -14.59 -11.96
C LYS A 294 -3.44 -13.96 -10.91
N LEU A 295 -3.79 -12.76 -10.44
CA LEU A 295 -3.10 -12.10 -9.33
C LEU A 295 -3.92 -12.34 -8.06
N GLU A 296 -3.52 -13.33 -7.26
CA GLU A 296 -4.15 -13.57 -5.97
C GLU A 296 -3.50 -12.66 -4.93
N LYS A 297 -4.27 -11.71 -4.41
CA LYS A 297 -3.89 -11.09 -3.15
C LYS A 297 -4.28 -12.07 -2.04
N PRO A 298 -3.45 -12.31 -1.02
CA PRO A 298 -3.91 -13.01 0.17
C PRO A 298 -5.12 -12.23 0.66
N GLN A 299 -6.30 -12.82 0.47
CA GLN A 299 -7.51 -12.29 1.04
C GLN A 299 -7.30 -12.42 2.54
N PHE A 300 -7.25 -11.29 3.24
CA PHE A 300 -7.65 -11.31 4.63
C PHE A 300 -9.11 -11.71 4.60
N PHE A 301 -9.38 -13.00 4.80
CA PHE A 301 -10.75 -13.51 4.88
C PHE A 301 -11.47 -12.73 5.98
N GLY A 302 -12.35 -11.83 5.56
CA GLY A 302 -13.46 -11.41 6.40
C GLY A 302 -14.45 -12.57 6.48
N ILE A 303 -15.14 -12.70 7.62
CA ILE A 303 -16.09 -13.80 7.89
C ILE A 303 -17.24 -13.90 6.86
N SER A 304 -17.42 -12.92 5.96
CA SER A 304 -18.45 -12.98 4.91
C SER A 304 -18.25 -14.08 3.87
N ASP A 305 -17.07 -14.70 3.78
CA ASP A 305 -16.81 -15.78 2.81
C ASP A 305 -17.07 -17.19 3.42
N PHE A 306 -17.60 -17.23 4.65
CA PHE A 306 -18.06 -18.44 5.33
C PHE A 306 -19.56 -18.33 5.67
N GLU A 307 -20.41 -18.13 4.65
CA GLU A 307 -21.83 -18.50 4.74
C GLU A 307 -22.07 -19.89 4.14
#